data_AF-A0A1S3Z5V0-F1
#
_entry.id   AF-A0A1S3Z5V0-F1
#
_cell.length_a   1.000
_cell.length_b   1.000
_cell.length_c   1.000
_cell.angle_alpha   90.00
_cell.angle_beta   90.00
_cell.angle_gamma   90.00
#
_symmetry.space_group_name_H-M   'P 1'
#
loop_
_entity.id
_entity.type
_entity.pdbx_description
1 polymer ?
#
loop_
_entity_poly.entity_id
_entity_poly.type
_entity_poly.pdbx_seq_one_letter_code
_entity_poly.pdbx_strand_id
1 'polypeptide(L)'
;MEIESHITQFLKGITRNGEIREFTAKQMNMVDELQNKTIREEGKLSSRLASLQEEIVDQPLISKTKKKKDGDDDVECENADEPLDKHSKYMAAIMEEADELRMKTLKEIVVILEPAQAVEYLAAAKKIRLCIQQWGKKRDHDHTN
;
A
#
# COMPACT_ATOMS: atom_id res chain seq x y z
N MET A 1 18.64 -2.19 8.22
CA MET A 1 19.36 -1.63 7.06
C MET A 1 19.76 -2.68 5.99
N GLU A 2 19.25 -3.92 6.02
CA GLU A 2 19.48 -4.85 4.89
C GLU A 2 18.52 -4.60 3.72
N ILE A 3 17.25 -4.33 4.00
CA ILE A 3 16.21 -4.09 2.98
C ILE A 3 16.57 -2.88 2.11
N GLU A 4 17.00 -1.76 2.71
CA GLU A 4 17.43 -0.57 1.98
C GLU A 4 18.69 -0.82 1.14
N SER A 5 19.61 -1.65 1.63
CA SER A 5 20.80 -2.06 0.87
C SER A 5 20.43 -2.95 -0.33
N HIS A 6 19.46 -3.85 -0.16
CA HIS A 6 18.98 -4.72 -1.24
C HIS A 6 18.17 -3.93 -2.28
N ILE A 7 17.37 -2.95 -1.86
CA ILE A 7 16.64 -2.03 -2.74
C ILE A 7 17.64 -1.15 -3.51
N THR A 8 18.65 -0.59 -2.86
CA THR A 8 19.65 0.24 -3.54
C THR A 8 20.55 -0.56 -4.48
N GLN A 9 20.88 -1.82 -4.18
CA GLN A 9 21.58 -2.71 -5.11
C GLN A 9 20.71 -3.08 -6.31
N PHE A 10 19.42 -3.37 -6.09
CA PHE A 10 18.44 -3.61 -7.15
C PHE A 10 18.28 -2.38 -8.07
N LEU A 11 18.20 -1.18 -7.51
CA LEU A 11 18.07 0.07 -8.28
C LEU A 11 19.38 0.49 -8.98
N LYS A 12 20.55 0.03 -8.53
CA LYS A 12 21.86 0.33 -9.15
C LYS A 12 22.23 -0.64 -10.27
N GLY A 13 21.42 -1.66 -10.57
CA GLY A 13 21.69 -2.62 -11.64
C GLY A 13 22.94 -3.48 -11.41
N ILE A 14 23.43 -3.58 -10.16
CA ILE A 14 24.54 -4.48 -9.81
C ILE A 14 23.91 -5.78 -9.31
N THR A 15 23.70 -6.73 -10.20
CA THR A 15 23.05 -7.99 -9.86
C THR A 15 23.95 -9.18 -10.16
N ARG A 16 24.56 -9.70 -9.09
CA ARG A 16 25.27 -10.98 -9.08
C ARG A 16 24.23 -12.10 -9.22
N ASN A 17 24.07 -12.61 -10.44
CA ASN A 17 23.51 -13.92 -10.80
C ASN A 17 21.98 -14.14 -10.60
N GLY A 18 21.13 -13.19 -10.99
CA GLY A 18 19.68 -13.38 -10.95
C GLY A 18 18.88 -12.29 -11.66
N GLU A 19 19.33 -11.86 -12.83
CA GLU A 19 18.73 -10.75 -13.57
C GLU A 19 17.54 -11.21 -14.40
N ILE A 20 16.50 -10.36 -14.42
CA ILE A 20 15.54 -10.36 -15.52
C ILE A 20 16.35 -10.05 -16.78
N ARG A 21 16.16 -10.80 -17.87
CA ARG A 21 16.84 -10.54 -19.16
C ARG A 21 16.79 -9.05 -19.51
N GLU A 22 17.94 -8.49 -19.94
CA GLU A 22 18.10 -7.07 -20.27
C GLU A 22 16.91 -6.53 -21.09
N PHE A 23 16.35 -5.40 -20.65
CA PHE A 23 15.29 -4.71 -21.39
C PHE A 23 15.88 -3.96 -22.58
N THR A 24 15.20 -4.02 -23.72
CA THR A 24 15.54 -3.17 -24.86
C THR A 24 15.25 -1.70 -24.54
N ALA A 25 15.94 -0.77 -25.21
CA ALA A 25 15.70 0.67 -25.03
C ALA A 25 14.23 1.06 -25.26
N LYS A 26 13.54 0.38 -26.20
CA LYS A 26 12.11 0.58 -26.44
C LYS A 26 11.28 0.13 -25.23
N GLN A 27 11.54 -1.06 -24.69
CA GLN A 27 10.86 -1.54 -23.49
C GLN A 27 11.10 -0.61 -22.30
N MET A 28 12.33 -0.11 -22.14
CA MET A 28 12.67 0.82 -21.06
C MET A 28 11.87 2.12 -21.13
N ASN A 29 11.75 2.72 -22.33
CA ASN A 29 10.91 3.91 -22.52
C ASN A 29 9.43 3.64 -22.23
N MET A 30 8.90 2.49 -22.67
CA MET A 30 7.51 2.11 -22.41
C MET A 30 7.26 1.88 -20.91
N VAL A 31 8.21 1.27 -20.20
CA VAL A 31 8.14 1.07 -18.75
C VAL A 31 8.23 2.41 -18.02
N ASP A 32 9.11 3.33 -18.44
CA ASP A 32 9.22 4.66 -17.82
C ASP A 32 7.94 5.48 -17.98
N GLU A 33 7.32 5.47 -19.16
CA GLU A 33 6.02 6.10 -19.38
C GLU A 33 4.93 5.49 -18.48
N LEU A 34 4.91 4.16 -18.34
CA LEU A 34 3.96 3.46 -17.48
C LEU A 34 4.21 3.78 -15.99
N GLN A 35 5.46 3.86 -15.58
CA GLN A 35 5.85 4.22 -14.22
C GLN A 35 5.40 5.65 -13.90
N ASN A 36 5.65 6.61 -14.79
CA ASN A 36 5.22 7.99 -14.62
C ASN A 36 3.69 8.12 -14.49
N LYS A 37 2.92 7.34 -15.26
CA LYS A 37 1.45 7.27 -15.10
C LYS A 37 1.06 6.66 -13.76
N THR A 38 1.69 5.56 -13.37
CA THR A 38 1.40 4.86 -12.10
C THR A 38 1.67 5.77 -10.91
N ILE A 39 2.82 6.47 -10.88
CA ILE A 39 3.19 7.41 -9.82
C ILE A 39 2.14 8.52 -9.65
N ARG A 40 1.59 9.03 -10.76
CA ARG A 40 0.55 10.06 -10.70
C ARG A 40 -0.73 9.55 -10.04
N GLU A 41 -1.17 8.34 -10.38
CA GLU A 41 -2.35 7.73 -9.77
C GLU A 41 -2.11 7.33 -8.31
N GLU A 42 -0.93 6.78 -7.99
CA GLU A 42 -0.49 6.52 -6.60
C GLU A 42 -0.48 7.80 -5.77
N GLY A 43 -0.05 8.92 -6.34
CA GLY A 43 -0.07 10.23 -5.69
C GLY A 43 -1.49 10.69 -5.33
N LYS A 44 -2.47 10.47 -6.22
CA LYS A 44 -3.88 10.77 -5.94
C LYS A 44 -4.44 9.89 -4.82
N LEU A 45 -4.17 8.59 -4.86
CA LEU A 45 -4.59 7.66 -3.82
C LEU A 45 -3.98 8.01 -2.46
N SER A 46 -2.67 8.32 -2.44
CA SER A 46 -1.95 8.71 -1.23
C SER A 46 -2.48 10.02 -0.65
N SER A 47 -2.77 11.01 -1.50
CA SER A 47 -3.39 12.27 -1.05
C SER A 47 -4.76 12.03 -0.43
N ARG A 48 -5.61 11.20 -1.05
CA ARG A 48 -6.93 10.87 -0.51
C ARG A 48 -6.84 10.12 0.81
N LEU A 49 -5.90 9.17 0.92
CA LEU A 49 -5.66 8.44 2.15
C LEU A 49 -5.19 9.38 3.28
N ALA A 50 -4.31 10.33 2.97
CA ALA A 50 -3.81 11.31 3.93
C ALA A 50 -4.93 12.25 4.42
N SER A 51 -5.75 12.81 3.52
CA SER A 51 -6.89 13.65 3.91
C SER A 51 -7.88 12.89 4.79
N LEU A 52 -8.12 11.62 4.47
CA LEU A 52 -8.97 10.75 5.27
C LEU A 52 -8.36 10.53 6.67
N GLN A 53 -7.04 10.32 6.77
CA GLN A 53 -6.34 10.18 8.06
C GLN A 53 -6.34 11.48 8.89
N GLU A 54 -6.24 12.65 8.25
CA GLU A 54 -6.33 13.96 8.90
C GLU A 54 -7.70 14.19 9.55
N GLU A 55 -8.79 13.82 8.87
CA GLU A 55 -10.16 13.94 9.38
C GLU A 55 -10.39 13.18 10.71
N ILE A 56 -9.74 12.02 10.90
CA ILE A 56 -9.80 11.31 12.20
C ILE A 56 -9.13 12.11 13.30
N VAL A 57 -7.97 12.70 13.02
CA VAL A 57 -7.15 13.38 14.02
C VAL A 57 -7.86 14.66 14.50
N ASP A 58 -8.54 15.34 13.58
CA ASP A 58 -9.30 16.56 13.86
C ASP A 58 -10.61 16.31 14.63
N GLN A 59 -11.15 15.10 14.57
CA GLN A 59 -12.31 14.71 15.39
C GLN A 59 -11.84 14.14 16.73
N PRO A 60 -12.15 14.76 17.88
CA PRO A 60 -11.69 14.27 19.16
C PRO A 60 -12.37 12.94 19.51
N LEU A 61 -11.70 11.82 19.20
CA LEU A 61 -12.11 10.46 19.57
C LEU A 61 -12.27 10.30 21.10
N ILE A 62 -11.62 11.17 21.88
CA ILE A 62 -11.56 11.16 23.35
C ILE A 62 -12.67 12.01 23.99
N SER A 63 -13.29 12.95 23.26
CA SER A 63 -14.32 13.83 23.86
C SER A 63 -15.65 13.11 24.11
N LYS A 64 -15.89 11.95 23.46
CA LYS A 64 -17.11 11.15 23.63
C LYS A 64 -17.04 10.12 24.76
N THR A 65 -15.90 9.99 25.47
CA THR A 65 -15.70 8.92 26.47
C THR A 65 -15.55 9.38 27.93
N LYS A 66 -15.71 10.67 28.30
CA LYS A 66 -15.78 11.10 29.72
C LYS A 66 -16.76 12.27 29.89
N LYS A 67 -17.76 12.25 30.78
CA LYS A 67 -17.79 11.74 32.16
C LYS A 67 -19.20 11.27 32.57
N LYS A 68 -19.32 10.05 33.11
CA LYS A 68 -20.28 9.78 34.20
C LYS A 68 -19.75 10.50 35.43
N LYS A 69 -20.41 11.59 35.83
CA LYS A 69 -20.43 12.03 37.22
C LYS A 69 -21.83 11.76 37.74
N ASP A 70 -21.89 11.19 38.93
CA ASP A 70 -23.10 10.77 39.63
C ASP A 70 -24.20 11.82 39.54
N GLY A 71 -25.33 11.45 38.94
CA GLY A 71 -26.48 12.32 38.75
C GLY A 71 -27.23 11.93 37.49
N ASP A 72 -28.34 11.25 37.70
CA ASP A 72 -29.47 11.03 36.78
C ASP A 72 -29.51 12.02 35.60
N ASP A 73 -29.04 11.59 34.43
CA ASP A 73 -29.47 12.09 33.13
C ASP A 73 -29.01 11.10 32.05
N ASP A 74 -29.97 10.58 31.31
CA ASP A 74 -29.83 9.60 30.23
C ASP A 74 -29.20 10.30 29.01
N VAL A 75 -27.89 10.56 29.07
CA VAL A 75 -27.13 11.05 27.91
C VAL A 75 -26.59 9.84 27.17
N GLU A 76 -27.23 9.48 26.06
CA GLU A 76 -26.74 8.50 25.10
C GLU A 76 -25.27 8.83 24.77
N CYS A 77 -24.38 7.92 25.13
CA CYS A 77 -23.01 7.95 24.66
C CYS A 77 -23.06 7.73 23.15
N GLU A 78 -22.90 8.79 22.35
CA GLU A 78 -22.75 8.65 20.90
C GLU A 78 -21.65 7.63 20.62
N ASN A 79 -22.01 6.51 20.01
CA ASN A 79 -21.13 5.38 19.76
C ASN A 79 -19.94 5.84 18.89
N ALA A 80 -18.79 6.05 19.52
CA ALA A 80 -17.54 6.41 18.83
C ALA A 80 -17.12 5.35 17.79
N ASP A 81 -17.70 4.14 17.87
CA ASP A 81 -17.48 3.04 16.95
C ASP A 81 -18.10 3.28 15.56
N GLU A 82 -19.21 4.02 15.45
CA GLU A 82 -19.90 4.22 14.16
C GLU A 82 -19.12 5.14 13.18
N PRO A 83 -18.55 6.29 13.62
CA PRO A 83 -17.64 7.09 12.78
C PRO A 83 -16.36 6.34 12.38
N LEU A 84 -15.80 5.53 13.29
CA LEU A 84 -14.59 4.74 13.03
C LEU A 84 -14.85 3.60 12.04
N ASP A 85 -15.99 2.92 12.14
CA ASP A 85 -16.41 1.89 11.18
C ASP A 85 -16.62 2.49 9.77
N LYS A 86 -17.28 3.65 9.70
CA LYS A 86 -17.45 4.37 8.43
C LYS A 86 -16.10 4.75 7.81
N HIS A 87 -15.16 5.22 8.61
CA HIS A 87 -13.81 5.56 8.15
C HIS A 87 -13.03 4.33 7.67
N SER A 88 -13.08 3.24 8.43
CA SER A 88 -12.47 1.96 8.06
C SER A 88 -12.94 1.47 6.68
N LYS A 89 -14.24 1.62 6.40
CA LYS A 89 -14.81 1.31 5.07
C LYS A 89 -14.23 2.17 3.96
N TYR A 90 -14.03 3.47 4.18
CA TYR A 90 -13.38 4.34 3.18
C TYR A 90 -11.91 4.00 2.97
N MET A 91 -11.17 3.69 4.05
CA MET A 91 -9.78 3.23 3.92
C MET A 91 -9.71 1.92 3.12
N ALA A 92 -10.62 0.97 3.40
CA ALA A 92 -10.70 -0.28 2.66
C ALA A 92 -10.97 -0.05 1.16
N ALA A 93 -11.86 0.88 0.81
CA ALA A 93 -12.12 1.25 -0.58
C ALA A 93 -10.88 1.85 -1.28
N ILE A 94 -10.12 2.72 -0.60
CA ILE A 94 -8.86 3.27 -1.16
C ILE A 94 -7.83 2.15 -1.36
N MET A 95 -7.76 1.19 -0.44
CA MET A 95 -6.87 0.02 -0.59
C MET A 95 -7.28 -0.86 -1.77
N GLU A 96 -8.58 -1.07 -1.98
CA GLU A 96 -9.09 -1.80 -3.14
C GLU A 96 -8.70 -1.10 -4.45
N GLU A 97 -8.89 0.22 -4.55
CA GLU A 97 -8.46 1.00 -5.72
C GLU A 97 -6.93 0.93 -5.94
N ALA A 98 -6.13 0.90 -4.88
CA ALA A 98 -4.69 0.72 -4.97
C ALA A 98 -4.31 -0.69 -5.47
N ASP A 99 -5.05 -1.72 -5.06
CA ASP A 99 -4.90 -3.09 -5.56
C ASP A 99 -5.27 -3.20 -7.04
N GLU A 100 -6.33 -2.53 -7.47
CA GLU A 100 -6.72 -2.42 -8.88
C GLU A 100 -5.63 -1.74 -9.71
N LEU A 101 -5.09 -0.60 -9.24
CA LEU A 101 -3.99 0.10 -9.90
C LEU A 101 -2.77 -0.83 -10.04
N ARG A 102 -2.40 -1.55 -8.97
CA ARG A 102 -1.29 -2.49 -9.00
C ARG A 102 -1.51 -3.62 -10.02
N MET A 103 -2.73 -4.16 -10.08
CA MET A 103 -3.09 -5.20 -11.06
C MET A 103 -3.06 -4.67 -12.49
N LYS A 104 -3.53 -3.43 -12.72
CA LYS A 104 -3.49 -2.77 -14.02
C LYS A 104 -2.04 -2.55 -14.48
N THR A 105 -1.19 -1.99 -13.62
CA THR A 105 0.24 -1.78 -13.93
C THR A 105 0.95 -3.12 -14.21
N LEU A 106 0.67 -4.16 -13.42
CA LEU A 106 1.19 -5.51 -13.66
C LEU A 106 0.82 -6.05 -15.05
N LYS A 107 -0.45 -5.91 -15.46
CA LYS A 107 -0.91 -6.33 -16.79
C LYS A 107 -0.21 -5.55 -17.90
N GLU A 108 -0.07 -4.24 -17.75
CA GLU A 108 0.60 -3.40 -18.75
C GLU A 108 2.10 -3.73 -18.87
N ILE A 109 2.79 -4.02 -17.76
CA ILE A 109 4.18 -4.49 -17.79
C ILE A 109 4.29 -5.81 -18.57
N VAL A 110 3.43 -6.80 -18.29
CA VAL A 110 3.47 -8.10 -18.98
C VAL A 110 3.27 -7.95 -20.50
N VAL A 111 2.54 -6.93 -20.96
CA VAL A 111 2.37 -6.64 -22.40
C VAL A 111 3.64 -6.03 -23.02
N ILE A 112 4.45 -5.30 -22.25
CA ILE A 112 5.70 -4.69 -22.72
C ILE A 112 6.83 -5.75 -22.83
N LEU A 113 6.80 -6.75 -21.96
CA LEU A 113 7.87 -7.73 -21.82
C LEU A 113 7.76 -8.90 -22.80
N GLU A 114 8.90 -9.49 -23.14
CA GLU A 114 8.91 -10.80 -23.79
C GLU A 114 8.43 -11.90 -22.81
N PRO A 115 7.91 -13.04 -23.30
CA PRO A 115 7.38 -14.09 -22.43
C PRO A 115 8.35 -14.56 -21.33
N ALA A 116 9.65 -14.69 -21.63
CA ALA A 116 10.66 -15.07 -20.65
C ALA A 116 10.86 -13.98 -19.57
N GLN A 117 10.98 -12.72 -19.97
CA GLN A 117 11.10 -11.57 -19.06
C GLN A 117 9.86 -11.43 -18.17
N ALA A 118 8.67 -11.66 -18.73
CA ALA A 118 7.42 -11.61 -17.99
C ALA A 118 7.36 -12.67 -16.88
N VAL A 119 7.82 -13.90 -17.15
CA VAL A 119 7.90 -14.96 -16.14
C VAL A 119 8.87 -14.60 -15.02
N GLU A 120 10.05 -14.10 -15.36
CA GLU A 120 11.07 -13.65 -14.38
C GLU A 120 10.53 -12.50 -13.51
N TYR A 121 9.91 -11.50 -14.15
CA TYR A 121 9.27 -10.38 -13.47
C TYR A 121 8.14 -10.84 -12.52
N LEU A 122 7.25 -11.72 -12.98
CA LEU A 122 6.15 -12.24 -12.17
C LEU A 122 6.66 -13.05 -10.96
N ALA A 123 7.74 -13.81 -11.14
CA ALA A 123 8.39 -14.54 -10.05
C ALA A 123 8.93 -13.57 -8.98
N ALA A 124 9.62 -12.51 -9.40
CA ALA A 124 10.12 -11.46 -8.50
C ALA A 124 8.97 -10.73 -7.79
N ALA A 125 7.91 -10.34 -8.52
CA ALA A 125 6.73 -9.68 -7.95
C ALA A 125 6.03 -10.57 -6.90
N LYS A 126 5.87 -11.86 -7.19
CA LYS A 126 5.30 -12.83 -6.22
C LYS A 126 6.17 -12.94 -4.97
N LYS A 127 7.50 -12.97 -5.12
CA LYS A 127 8.44 -13.00 -4.00
C LYS A 127 8.27 -11.77 -3.11
N ILE A 128 8.23 -10.58 -3.69
CA ILE A 128 8.02 -9.32 -2.94
C ILE A 128 6.69 -9.37 -2.16
N ARG A 129 5.60 -9.78 -2.81
CA ARG A 129 4.28 -9.90 -2.15
C ARG A 129 4.32 -10.84 -0.94
N LEU A 130 4.96 -12.00 -1.09
CA LEU A 130 5.11 -12.96 0.00
C LEU A 130 5.95 -12.40 1.15
N CYS A 131 7.05 -11.70 0.85
CA CYS A 131 7.87 -11.05 1.87
C CYS A 131 7.08 -10.01 2.67
N ILE A 132 6.30 -9.15 2.00
CA ILE A 132 5.46 -8.14 2.65
C ILE A 132 4.40 -8.82 3.53
N GLN A 133 3.76 -9.88 3.03
CA GLN A 133 2.77 -10.63 3.81
C GLN A 133 3.37 -11.26 5.07
N GLN A 134 4.57 -11.86 4.97
CA GLN A 134 5.27 -12.44 6.11
C GLN A 134 5.68 -11.36 7.12
N TRP A 135 6.18 -10.22 6.65
CA TRP A 135 6.50 -9.07 7.49
C TRP A 135 5.25 -8.55 8.25
N GLY A 136 4.11 -8.44 7.56
CA GLY A 136 2.85 -8.06 8.18
C GLY A 136 2.43 -9.01 9.30
N LYS A 137 2.43 -10.33 9.04
CA LYS A 137 2.12 -11.34 10.07
C LYS A 137 3.03 -11.26 11.29
N LYS A 138 4.33 -11.03 11.07
CA LYS A 138 5.29 -10.88 12.16
C LYS A 138 4.98 -9.65 13.01
N ARG A 139 4.72 -8.51 12.36
CA ARG A 139 4.36 -7.26 13.04
C ARG A 139 3.08 -7.42 13.86
N ASP A 140 2.06 -8.09 13.33
CA ASP A 140 0.80 -8.32 14.05
C ASP A 140 1.02 -9.22 15.28
N HIS A 141 1.83 -10.27 15.15
CA HIS A 141 2.21 -11.12 16.28
C HIS A 141 2.97 -10.33 17.36
N ASP A 142 3.90 -9.45 16.97
CA ASP A 142 4.68 -8.62 17.89
C ASP A 142 3.81 -7.57 18.61
N HIS A 143 2.65 -7.19 18.07
CA HIS A 143 1.67 -6.30 18.71
C HIS A 143 0.63 -7.02 19.57
N THR A 144 0.58 -8.36 19.53
CA THR A 144 -0.39 -9.18 20.28
C THR A 144 0.23 -9.80 21.56
N ASN A 145 1.55 -9.71 21.74
CA ASN A 145 2.30 -10.10 22.94
C ASN A 145 2.69 -8.87 23.77
#